data_AF-A0A2S9WUL3-F1
#
_entry.id   AF-A0A2S9WUL3-F1
#
_cell.length_a   1.000
_cell.length_b   1.000
_cell.length_c   1.000
_cell.angle_alpha   90.00
_cell.angle_beta   90.00
_cell.angle_gamma   90.00
#
_symmetry.space_group_name_H-M   'P 1'
#
loop_
_entity.id
_entity.type
_entity.pdbx_description
1 polymer ?
#
loop_
_entity_poly.entity_id
_entity_poly.type
_entity_poly.pdbx_seq_one_letter_code
_entity_poly.pdbx_strand_id
1 'polypeptide(L)'
;MTISWKHIMLGIGIVIIDLTVYILLGLLLMNYDDFYTESEGEYWSLASMTTTEKITYIGLNAWHVINILGIVYIIYRLTRKLKKHWWQQRI
;
A
#
# COMPACT_ATOMS: atom_id res chain seq x y z
N MET A 1 -20.65 13.92 12.98
CA MET A 1 -19.86 13.85 11.73
C MET A 1 -20.75 13.22 10.68
N THR A 2 -21.33 14.02 9.79
CA THR A 2 -22.18 13.49 8.71
C THR A 2 -21.26 13.03 7.57
N ILE A 3 -21.26 11.73 7.27
CA ILE A 3 -20.51 11.20 6.13
C ILE A 3 -21.32 11.54 4.88
N SER A 4 -20.84 12.52 4.10
CA SER A 4 -21.45 12.85 2.81
C SER A 4 -21.04 11.83 1.76
N TRP A 5 -21.95 11.55 0.81
CA TRP A 5 -21.74 10.63 -0.31
C TRP A 5 -20.40 10.86 -1.05
N LYS A 6 -19.99 12.13 -1.21
CA LYS A 6 -18.71 12.51 -1.81
C LYS A 6 -17.50 11.89 -1.09
N HIS A 7 -17.56 11.79 0.24
CA HIS A 7 -16.49 11.19 1.05
C HIS A 7 -16.45 9.67 0.90
N ILE A 8 -17.62 9.03 0.76
CA ILE A 8 -17.71 7.59 0.51
C ILE A 8 -17.12 7.27 -0.86
N MET A 9 -17.52 8.01 -1.91
CA MET A 9 -16.96 7.85 -3.25
C MET A 9 -15.45 8.08 -3.28
N LEU A 10 -14.95 9.08 -2.56
CA LEU A 10 -13.51 9.32 -2.45
C LEU A 10 -12.79 8.13 -1.82
N GLY A 11 -13.34 7.57 -0.72
CA GLY A 11 -12.77 6.40 -0.06
C GLY A 11 -12.73 5.17 -0.96
N ILE A 12 -13.83 4.89 -1.67
CA ILE A 12 -13.90 3.80 -2.65
C ILE A 12 -12.87 4.01 -3.77
N GLY A 13 -12.76 5.23 -4.30
CA GLY A 13 -11.79 5.55 -5.34
C GLY A 13 -10.35 5.30 -4.92
N ILE A 14 -9.99 5.65 -3.68
CA ILE A 14 -8.65 5.37 -3.13
C ILE A 14 -8.39 3.86 -3.07
N VAL A 15 -9.36 3.07 -2.60
CA VAL A 15 -9.23 1.60 -2.54
C VAL A 15 -9.08 1.00 -3.94
N ILE A 16 -9.85 1.46 -4.92
CA ILE A 16 -9.74 0.98 -6.30
C ILE A 16 -8.35 1.29 -6.88
N ILE A 17 -7.84 2.51 -6.68
CA ILE A 17 -6.50 2.89 -7.13
C ILE A 17 -5.44 1.99 -6.47
N ASP A 18 -5.54 1.76 -5.16
CA ASP A 18 -4.62 0.90 -4.43
C ASP A 18 -4.59 -0.54 -4.99
N LEU A 19 -5.77 -1.14 -5.16
CA LEU A 19 -5.90 -2.46 -5.75
C LEU A 19 -5.35 -2.51 -7.18
N THR A 20 -5.60 -1.46 -7.98
CA THR A 20 -5.10 -1.37 -9.35
C THR A 20 -3.57 -1.34 -9.37
N VAL A 21 -2.94 -0.58 -8.47
CA VAL A 21 -1.47 -0.53 -8.38
C VAL A 21 -0.91 -1.89 -7.99
N TYR A 22 -1.51 -2.59 -7.01
CA TYR A 22 -1.09 -3.95 -6.66
C TYR A 22 -1.23 -4.95 -7.80
N ILE A 23 -2.34 -4.91 -8.53
CA ILE A 23 -2.56 -5.78 -9.70
C ILE A 23 -1.49 -5.50 -10.76
N LEU A 24 -1.23 -4.23 -11.09
CA LEU A 24 -0.24 -3.87 -12.11
C LEU A 24 1.17 -4.30 -11.72
N LEU A 25 1.60 -4.02 -10.49
CA LEU A 25 2.92 -4.42 -10.00
C LEU A 25 3.05 -5.94 -9.92
N GLY A 26 2.00 -6.64 -9.50
CA GLY A 26 1.95 -8.10 -9.48
C GLY A 26 2.07 -8.71 -10.89
N LEU A 27 1.33 -8.19 -11.86
CA LEU A 27 1.41 -8.64 -13.25
C LEU A 27 2.80 -8.40 -13.87
N LEU A 28 3.45 -7.29 -13.51
CA LEU A 28 4.80 -6.98 -13.96
C LEU A 28 5.88 -7.86 -13.31
N LEU A 29 5.62 -8.43 -12.13
CA LEU A 29 6.49 -9.41 -11.46
C LEU A 29 6.15 -10.86 -11.79
N MET A 30 4.97 -11.14 -12.34
CA MET A 30 4.53 -12.50 -12.66
C MET A 30 5.51 -13.22 -13.61
N ASN A 31 6.12 -12.49 -14.54
CA ASN A 31 7.16 -13.05 -15.41
C ASN A 31 8.39 -13.53 -14.62
N TYR A 32 8.79 -12.81 -13.58
CA TYR A 32 9.89 -13.25 -12.72
C TYR A 32 9.52 -14.55 -12.01
N ASP A 33 8.32 -14.62 -11.42
CA ASP A 33 7.87 -15.81 -10.69
C ASP A 33 7.70 -17.05 -11.59
N ASP A 34 7.15 -16.89 -12.80
CA ASP A 34 6.87 -17.99 -13.71
C ASP A 34 8.13 -18.57 -14.40
N PHE A 35 9.16 -17.74 -14.59
CA PHE A 35 10.37 -18.10 -15.35
C PHE A 35 11.66 -18.12 -14.53
N TYR A 36 11.59 -17.87 -13.22
CA TYR A 36 12.77 -17.91 -12.34
C TYR A 36 13.49 -19.25 -12.41
N THR A 37 14.83 -19.19 -12.43
CA THR A 37 15.68 -20.38 -12.29
C THR A 37 16.72 -20.19 -11.19
N GLU A 38 17.06 -21.27 -10.46
CA GLU A 38 18.03 -21.21 -9.35
C GLU A 38 19.42 -20.71 -9.80
N SER A 39 19.76 -20.83 -11.08
CA SER A 39 21.00 -20.31 -11.66
C SER A 39 21.10 -18.78 -11.70
N GLU A 40 19.99 -18.06 -11.60
CA GLU A 40 19.96 -16.59 -11.65
C GLU A 40 20.34 -15.96 -10.30
N GLY A 41 20.49 -16.77 -9.24
CA GLY A 41 20.78 -16.33 -7.89
C GLY A 41 19.59 -16.54 -6.95
N GLU A 42 19.66 -16.02 -5.73
CA GLU A 42 18.63 -16.24 -4.72
C GLU A 42 17.27 -15.68 -5.17
N TYR A 43 16.21 -16.48 -5.01
CA TYR A 43 14.84 -16.09 -5.32
C TYR A 43 14.41 -14.87 -4.48
N TRP A 44 13.70 -13.91 -5.07
CA TRP A 44 13.36 -12.61 -4.47
C TRP A 44 14.56 -11.75 -4.07
N SER A 45 15.77 -12.07 -4.53
CA SER A 45 16.91 -11.17 -4.40
C SER A 45 16.96 -10.19 -5.56
N LEU A 46 17.45 -8.97 -5.30
CA LEU A 46 17.75 -8.03 -6.38
C LEU A 46 18.83 -8.59 -7.31
N ALA A 47 19.68 -9.53 -6.90
CA ALA A 47 20.74 -10.05 -7.78
C ALA A 47 20.16 -10.87 -8.95
N SER A 48 19.09 -11.63 -8.72
CA SER A 48 18.46 -12.51 -9.71
C SER A 48 17.44 -11.82 -10.63
N MET A 49 17.10 -10.56 -10.36
CA MET A 49 16.11 -9.82 -11.13
C MET A 49 16.74 -9.02 -12.29
N THR A 50 16.03 -8.97 -13.42
CA THR A 50 16.29 -8.02 -14.50
C THR A 50 16.04 -6.57 -14.05
N THR A 51 16.47 -5.58 -14.83
CA THR A 51 16.26 -4.16 -14.49
C THR A 51 14.78 -3.81 -14.30
N THR A 52 13.90 -4.35 -15.15
CA THR A 52 12.45 -4.10 -15.05
C THR A 52 11.88 -4.72 -13.78
N GLU A 53 12.23 -5.97 -13.48
CA GLU A 53 11.76 -6.68 -12.28
C GLU A 53 12.27 -6.01 -11.00
N LYS A 54 13.52 -5.53 -10.99
CA LYS A 54 14.07 -4.72 -9.89
C LYS A 54 13.25 -3.46 -9.64
N ILE A 55 12.94 -2.71 -10.70
CA ILE A 55 12.15 -1.47 -10.59
C ILE A 55 10.76 -1.80 -10.05
N THR A 56 10.12 -2.85 -10.57
CA THR A 56 8.80 -3.29 -10.11
C THR A 56 8.82 -3.74 -8.65
N TYR A 57 9.81 -4.53 -8.25
CA TYR A 57 9.98 -5.02 -6.87
C TYR A 57 10.24 -3.87 -5.89
N ILE A 58 11.11 -2.93 -6.24
CA ILE A 58 11.34 -1.72 -5.43
C ILE A 58 10.05 -0.88 -5.37
N GLY A 59 9.34 -0.73 -6.48
CA GLY A 59 8.05 -0.05 -6.55
C GLY A 59 7.01 -0.68 -5.63
N LEU A 60 6.91 -2.01 -5.61
CA LEU A 60 6.03 -2.77 -4.72
C LEU A 60 6.35 -2.53 -3.25
N ASN A 61 7.64 -2.59 -2.88
CA ASN A 61 8.08 -2.29 -1.52
C ASN A 61 7.80 -0.84 -1.12
N ALA A 62 8.06 0.12 -2.01
CA ALA A 62 7.72 1.52 -1.77
C ALA A 62 6.20 1.71 -1.58
N TRP A 63 5.39 1.00 -2.36
CA TRP A 63 3.93 1.03 -2.23
C TRP A 63 3.45 0.47 -0.88
N HIS A 64 4.04 -0.63 -0.42
CA HIS A 64 3.80 -1.15 0.94
C HIS A 64 4.10 -0.11 2.03
N VAL A 65 5.24 0.60 1.92
CA VAL A 65 5.60 1.65 2.87
C VAL A 65 4.58 2.78 2.86
N ILE A 66 4.15 3.24 1.68
CA ILE A 66 3.12 4.27 1.53
C ILE A 66 1.81 3.84 2.22
N ASN A 67 1.40 2.59 2.02
CA ASN A 67 0.19 2.05 2.66
C ASN A 67 0.31 1.97 4.19
N ILE A 68 1.44 1.51 4.71
CA ILE A 68 1.71 1.49 6.15
C ILE A 68 1.64 2.91 6.73
N LEU A 69 2.28 3.88 6.08
CA LEU A 69 2.23 5.29 6.50
C LEU A 69 0.80 5.85 6.47
N GLY A 70 0.01 5.49 5.45
CA GLY A 70 -1.40 5.84 5.33
C GLY A 70 -2.23 5.31 6.50
N ILE A 71 -2.07 4.02 6.84
CA ILE A 71 -2.75 3.38 7.97
C ILE A 71 -2.35 4.04 9.29
N VAL A 72 -1.06 4.23 9.53
CA VAL A 72 -0.54 4.89 10.74
C VAL A 72 -1.13 6.30 10.88
N TYR A 73 -1.19 7.08 9.80
CA TYR A 73 -1.79 8.40 9.80
C TYR A 73 -3.28 8.37 10.14
N ILE A 74 -4.04 7.44 9.55
CA ILE A 74 -5.47 7.27 9.85
C ILE A 74 -5.68 6.94 11.34
N ILE A 75 -4.93 5.98 11.88
CA ILE A 75 -4.98 5.61 13.30
C ILE A 75 -4.64 6.80 14.20
N TYR A 76 -3.54 7.52 13.90
CA TYR A 76 -3.15 8.72 14.63
C TYR A 76 -4.27 9.78 14.65
N ARG A 77 -4.92 10.00 13.52
CA ARG A 77 -6.02 10.97 13.41
C ARG A 77 -7.24 10.55 14.22
N LEU A 78 -7.58 9.26 14.21
CA LEU A 78 -8.70 8.71 14.98
C LEU A 78 -8.45 8.80 16.48
N THR A 79 -7.27 8.40 16.95
CA THR A 79 -6.91 8.46 18.39
C THR A 79 -6.93 9.89 18.91
N ARG A 80 -6.44 10.88 18.14
CA ARG A 80 -6.54 12.30 18.53
C ARG A 80 -7.97 12.82 18.60
N LYS A 81 -8.84 12.42 17.67
CA LYS A 81 -10.27 12.80 17.71
C LYS A 81 -10.96 12.21 18.94
N LEU A 82 -10.72 10.92 19.23
CA LEU A 82 -11.28 10.24 20.40
C LEU A 82 -10.80 10.89 21.70
N LYS A 83 -9.50 11.19 21.82
CA LYS A 83 -8.95 11.90 22.97
C LYS A 83 -9.62 13.27 23.16
N LYS A 84 -9.73 14.09 22.12
CA LYS A 84 -10.37 15.41 22.22
C LYS A 84 -11.83 15.31 22.69
N HIS A 85 -12.60 14.38 22.14
CA HIS A 85 -13.99 14.17 22.53
C HIS A 85 -14.12 13.76 24.00
N TRP A 86 -13.26 12.85 24.48
CA TRP A 86 -13.26 12.42 25.88
C TRP A 86 -12.95 13.56 26.86
N TRP A 87 -11.99 14.43 26.51
CA TRP A 87 -11.67 15.62 27.32
C TRP A 87 -12.82 16.65 27.36
N GLN A 88 -13.57 16.82 26.27
CA GLN A 88 -14.73 17.72 26.22
C GLN A 88 -15.93 17.22 27.05
N GLN A 89 -16.01 15.92 27.36
CA GLN A 89 -17.07 15.36 28.21
C GLN A 89 -16.72 15.40 29.71
N ARG A 90 -15.48 15.72 30.08
CA ARG A 90 -15.01 15.77 31.48
C ARG A 90 -14.95 17.18 32.08
N ILE A 91 -15.18 18.22 31.28
CA ILE A 91 -15.33 19.63 31.69
C ILE A 91 -16.81 19.97 31.65
#